data_AF-A0A0G0AEZ4-F1
#
_entry.id   AF-A0A0G0AEZ4-F1
#
_cell.length_a   1.000
_cell.length_b   1.000
_cell.length_c   1.000
_cell.angle_alpha   90.00
_cell.angle_beta   90.00
_cell.angle_gamma   90.00
#
_symmetry.space_group_name_H-M   'P 1'
#
loop_
_entity.id
_entity.type
_entity.pdbx_description
1 polymer ?
#
loop_
_entity_poly.entity_id
_entity_poly.type
_entity_poly.pdbx_seq_one_letter_code
_entity_poly.pdbx_strand_id
1 'polypeptide(L)'
;MDEKKNNFLYGLSITLGTIVLGLISYIFYISNIASIKEPPRCEYNGWAYADKETYESQDGCNTCFCHTGETVCTQIACESTSIDLIDE
;
A
#
# COMPACT_ATOMS: atom_id res chain seq x y z
N MET A 1 49.07 -15.50 -28.53
CA MET A 1 47.81 -16.12 -28.02
C MET A 1 47.29 -15.39 -26.78
N ASP A 2 48.15 -14.61 -26.11
CA ASP A 2 47.90 -13.98 -24.82
C ASP A 2 47.05 -12.69 -24.91
N GLU A 3 47.19 -11.89 -25.97
CA GLU A 3 46.41 -10.66 -26.17
C GLU A 3 44.90 -10.91 -26.32
N LYS A 4 44.52 -11.98 -27.05
CA LYS A 4 43.13 -12.40 -27.22
C LYS A 4 42.50 -12.88 -25.91
N LYS A 5 43.31 -13.51 -25.04
CA LYS A 5 42.88 -13.96 -23.71
C LYS A 5 42.64 -12.79 -22.76
N ASN A 6 43.47 -11.74 -22.85
CA ASN A 6 43.31 -10.52 -22.07
C ASN A 6 42.02 -9.77 -22.44
N ASN A 7 41.73 -9.61 -23.75
CA ASN A 7 40.50 -8.96 -24.20
C ASN A 7 39.24 -9.72 -23.77
N PHE A 8 39.29 -11.05 -23.80
CA PHE A 8 38.21 -11.91 -23.29
C PHE A 8 38.02 -11.77 -21.77
N LEU A 9 39.13 -11.72 -21.01
CA LEU A 9 39.11 -11.50 -19.56
C LEU A 9 38.56 -10.12 -19.19
N TYR A 10 38.89 -9.07 -19.95
CA TYR A 10 38.31 -7.74 -19.76
C TYR A 10 36.80 -7.73 -20.01
N GLY A 11 36.34 -8.38 -21.08
CA GLY A 11 34.91 -8.54 -21.34
C GLY A 11 34.19 -9.23 -20.18
N LEU A 12 34.75 -10.34 -19.68
CA LEU A 12 34.20 -11.06 -18.54
C LEU A 12 34.16 -10.20 -17.27
N SER A 13 35.26 -9.49 -16.96
CA SER A 13 35.34 -8.60 -15.80
C SER A 13 34.29 -7.49 -15.85
N ILE A 14 34.10 -6.85 -17.01
CA ILE A 14 33.09 -5.81 -17.21
C ILE A 14 31.68 -6.38 -16.98
N THR A 15 31.37 -7.53 -17.57
CA THR A 15 30.05 -8.16 -17.40
C THR A 15 29.76 -8.54 -15.94
N LEU A 16 30.76 -9.05 -15.22
CA LEU A 16 30.61 -9.36 -13.80
C LEU A 16 30.44 -8.07 -12.98
N GLY A 17 31.20 -7.02 -13.31
CA GLY A 17 31.08 -5.72 -12.66
C GLY A 17 29.70 -5.09 -12.81
N THR A 18 29.10 -5.12 -14.01
CA THR A 18 27.76 -4.57 -14.23
C THR A 18 26.69 -5.38 -13.52
N ILE A 19 26.81 -6.72 -13.49
CA ILE A 19 25.91 -7.58 -12.71
C ILE A 19 26.01 -7.23 -11.23
N VAL A 20 27.21 -7.11 -10.68
CA VAL A 20 27.42 -6.77 -9.26
C VAL A 20 26.84 -5.39 -8.92
N LEU A 21 27.05 -4.38 -9.77
CA LEU A 21 26.45 -3.05 -9.57
C LEU A 21 24.92 -3.11 -9.60
N GLY A 22 24.33 -3.86 -10.52
CA GLY A 22 22.89 -4.08 -10.60
C GLY A 22 22.34 -4.78 -9.36
N LEU A 23 23.02 -5.81 -8.87
CA LEU A 23 22.63 -6.53 -7.65
C LEU A 23 22.73 -5.63 -6.40
N ILE A 24 23.78 -4.83 -6.27
CA ILE A 24 23.93 -3.88 -5.15
C ILE A 24 22.81 -2.84 -5.20
N SER A 25 22.52 -2.28 -6.38
CA SER A 25 21.42 -1.33 -6.58
C SER A 25 20.06 -1.96 -6.24
N TYR A 26 19.82 -3.21 -6.66
CA TYR A 26 18.59 -3.94 -6.34
C TYR A 26 18.45 -4.22 -4.85
N ILE A 27 19.52 -4.69 -4.19
CA ILE A 27 19.52 -4.92 -2.74
C ILE A 27 19.25 -3.62 -1.98
N PHE A 28 19.90 -2.51 -2.38
CA PHE A 28 19.65 -1.20 -1.79
C PHE A 28 18.19 -0.75 -2.00
N TYR A 29 17.66 -0.93 -3.21
CA TYR A 29 16.26 -0.62 -3.55
C TYR A 29 15.30 -1.42 -2.65
N ILE A 30 15.48 -2.73 -2.53
CA ILE A 30 14.63 -3.59 -1.69
C ILE A 30 14.78 -3.25 -0.20
N SER A 31 16.01 -3.02 0.27
CA SER A 31 16.26 -2.70 1.68
C SER A 31 15.62 -1.38 2.13
N ASN A 32 15.49 -0.41 1.22
CA ASN A 32 14.87 0.89 1.52
C ASN A 32 13.35 0.90 1.29
N ILE A 33 12.81 0.11 0.36
CA ILE A 33 11.39 0.19 -0.04
C ILE A 33 10.50 -0.84 0.66
N ALA A 34 11.06 -1.93 1.20
CA ALA A 34 10.29 -2.87 2.02
C ALA A 34 9.60 -2.21 3.25
N SER A 35 10.00 -0.99 3.62
CA SER A 35 9.37 -0.17 4.67
C SER A 35 8.19 0.69 4.20
N ILE A 36 7.94 0.85 2.90
CA ILE A 36 6.70 1.50 2.41
C ILE A 36 5.64 0.40 2.25
N LYS A 37 5.39 -0.34 3.33
CA LYS A 37 4.15 -1.11 3.41
C LYS A 37 3.07 -0.09 3.68
N GLU A 38 2.44 0.42 2.63
CA GLU A 38 1.20 1.17 2.82
C GLU A 38 0.31 0.31 3.72
N PRO A 39 -0.15 0.87 4.85
CA PRO A 39 -1.04 0.13 5.73
C PRO A 39 -2.27 -0.33 4.93
N PRO A 40 -2.80 -1.53 5.20
CA PRO A 40 -3.90 -2.08 4.43
C PRO A 40 -5.12 -1.16 4.52
N ARG A 41 -5.82 -1.03 3.40
CA ARG A 41 -7.05 -0.24 3.28
C ARG A 41 -8.22 -0.97 3.95
N CYS A 42 -9.20 -0.22 4.43
CA CYS A 42 -10.45 -0.77 4.93
C CYS A 42 -11.48 -0.79 3.80
N GLU A 43 -12.02 -1.98 3.52
CA GLU A 43 -13.16 -2.11 2.61
C GLU A 43 -14.46 -1.92 3.39
N TYR A 44 -15.21 -0.86 3.07
CA TYR A 44 -16.47 -0.57 3.71
C TYR A 44 -17.48 -0.04 2.69
N ASN A 45 -18.66 -0.68 2.64
CA ASN A 45 -19.76 -0.32 1.74
C ASN A 45 -19.33 -0.15 0.26
N GLY A 46 -18.42 -1.00 -0.22
CA GLY A 46 -17.91 -0.96 -1.59
C GLY A 46 -16.81 0.06 -1.86
N TRP A 47 -16.38 0.82 -0.85
CA TRP A 47 -15.28 1.77 -0.94
C TRP A 47 -14.04 1.28 -0.19
N ALA A 48 -12.86 1.69 -0.65
CA ALA A 48 -11.59 1.38 -0.03
C ALA A 48 -10.99 2.64 0.63
N TYR A 49 -11.07 2.72 1.95
CA TYR A 49 -10.58 3.84 2.76
C TYR A 49 -9.12 3.64 3.17
N ALA A 50 -8.33 4.71 3.17
CA ALA A 50 -6.93 4.68 3.57
C ALA A 50 -6.80 4.48 5.10
N ASP A 51 -5.67 3.93 5.54
CA ASP A 51 -5.36 3.87 6.97
C ASP A 51 -5.39 5.26 7.60
N LYS A 52 -6.01 5.35 8.77
CA LYS A 52 -6.28 6.55 9.55
C LYS A 52 -7.31 7.50 8.93
N GLU A 53 -7.96 7.11 7.84
CA GLU A 53 -9.08 7.86 7.29
C GLU A 53 -10.31 7.72 8.19
N THR A 54 -11.04 8.83 8.35
CA THR A 54 -12.32 8.90 9.06
C THR A 54 -13.41 9.20 8.06
N TYR A 55 -14.53 8.48 8.13
CA TYR A 55 -15.64 8.58 7.18
C TYR A 55 -16.99 8.29 7.85
N GLU A 56 -18.07 8.74 7.23
CA GLU A 56 -19.43 8.49 7.71
C GLU A 56 -19.85 7.04 7.46
N SER A 57 -20.54 6.45 8.44
CA SER A 57 -21.18 5.13 8.32
C SER A 57 -22.36 5.19 7.35
N GLN A 58 -22.78 4.04 6.84
CA GLN A 58 -23.94 3.92 5.95
C GLN A 58 -25.26 4.31 6.65
N ASP A 59 -25.29 4.25 7.98
CA ASP A 59 -26.43 4.71 8.79
C ASP A 59 -26.56 6.25 8.85
N GLY A 60 -25.57 7.00 8.36
CA GLY A 60 -25.57 8.47 8.34
C GLY A 60 -25.47 9.13 9.72
N CYS A 61 -25.09 8.39 10.75
CA CYS A 61 -25.11 8.83 12.14
C CYS A 61 -23.83 8.44 12.89
N ASN A 62 -23.30 7.24 12.63
CA ASN A 62 -22.03 6.81 13.19
C ASN A 62 -20.87 7.27 12.30
N THR A 63 -19.74 7.52 12.93
CA THR A 63 -18.49 7.80 12.23
C THR A 63 -17.57 6.59 12.36
N CYS A 64 -16.89 6.24 11.27
CA CYS A 64 -15.96 5.13 11.19
C CYS A 64 -14.52 5.62 10.98
N PHE A 65 -13.58 4.86 11.51
CA PHE A 65 -12.14 5.09 11.41
C PHE A 65 -11.47 3.82 10.88
N CYS A 66 -10.65 3.97 9.85
CA CYS A 66 -9.85 2.86 9.32
C CYS A 66 -8.56 2.72 10.12
N HIS A 67 -8.35 1.56 10.75
CA HIS A 67 -7.11 1.25 11.45
C HIS A 67 -6.52 -0.06 10.95
N THR A 68 -5.41 0.02 10.22
CA THR A 68 -4.64 -1.15 9.77
C THR A 68 -5.51 -2.21 9.06
N GLY A 69 -6.44 -1.75 8.21
CA GLY A 69 -7.34 -2.61 7.44
C GLY A 69 -8.63 -3.02 8.18
N GLU A 70 -8.82 -2.58 9.42
CA GLU A 70 -10.03 -2.79 10.21
C GLU A 70 -10.86 -1.51 10.31
N THR A 71 -12.15 -1.61 10.02
CA THR A 71 -13.11 -0.52 10.21
C THR A 71 -13.63 -0.51 11.64
N VAL A 72 -13.42 0.60 12.35
CA VAL A 72 -13.91 0.80 13.72
C VAL A 72 -14.89 1.98 13.71
N CYS A 73 -16.16 1.73 14.02
CA CYS A 73 -17.19 2.77 14.05
C CYS A 73 -17.60 3.13 15.48
N THR A 74 -18.08 4.36 15.66
CA THR A 74 -18.80 4.76 16.87
C THR A 74 -20.07 3.90 17.03
N GLN A 75 -20.60 3.85 18.25
CA GLN A 75 -21.84 3.14 18.58
C GLN A 75 -22.84 4.11 19.21
N ILE A 76 -23.14 5.17 18.48
CA ILE A 76 -24.13 6.16 18.88
C ILE A 76 -25.52 5.59 18.55
N ALA A 77 -26.46 5.75 19.48
CA ALA A 77 -27.84 5.43 19.21
C ALA A 77 -28.41 6.43 18.20
N CYS A 78 -28.70 5.95 16.99
CA CYS A 78 -29.25 6.78 15.94
C CYS A 78 -30.76 6.91 16.13
N GLU A 79 -31.29 8.13 16.08
CA GLU A 79 -32.72 8.33 15.99
C GLU A 79 -33.19 7.70 14.67
N SER A 80 -34.15 6.79 14.74
CA SER A 80 -34.86 6.37 13.55
C SER A 80 -35.56 7.61 13.02
N THR A 81 -35.10 8.17 11.91
CA THR A 81 -35.89 9.16 11.18
C THR A 81 -37.14 8.43 10.69
N SER A 82 -38.15 8.33 11.54
CA SER A 82 -39.54 8.21 11.12
C SER A 82 -39.83 9.52 10.39
N ILE A 83 -39.42 9.59 9.12
CA ILE A 83 -40.21 10.33 8.17
C ILE A 83 -41.51 9.54 8.15
N ASP A 84 -42.43 9.96 9.04
CA ASP A 84 -43.83 9.74 8.87
C ASP A 84 -44.11 10.07 7.40
N LEU A 85 -44.49 9.03 6.66
CA LEU A 85 -45.25 9.15 5.43
C LEU A 85 -46.52 9.93 5.78
N ILE A 86 -46.42 11.25 5.84
CA ILE A 86 -47.56 12.12 5.55
C ILE A 86 -47.57 12.21 4.03
N ASP A 87 -47.96 11.11 3.38
CA ASP A 87 -48.64 11.21 2.11
C ASP A 87 -49.99 11.87 2.42
N GLU A 88 -50.24 13.02 1.77
CA GLU A 88 -51.50 13.78 1.81
C GLU A 88 -52.73 12.94 1.43
#